data_AF-A0A519ZER1-F1
#
_entry.id   AF-A0A519ZER1-F1
#
_cell.length_a   1.000
_cell.length_b   1.000
_cell.length_c   1.000
_cell.angle_alpha   90.00
_cell.angle_beta   90.00
_cell.angle_gamma   90.00
#
_symmetry.space_group_name_H-M   'P 1'
#
loop_
_entity.id
_entity.type
_entity.pdbx_description
1 polymer ?
#
loop_
_entity_poly.entity_id
_entity_poly.type
_entity_poly.pdbx_seq_one_letter_code
_entity_poly.pdbx_strand_id
1 'polypeptide(L)'
;HNVIIGGVVFGLFAAMTYWFPKAFGFKLDTKWGKRSFWFWLSGYWFAFTPLYILGLMGVTRRVSHFDDMSLQIWFQIAAFGAVLIALGIASFLICIYVSFRRREELRDHTGDPWGGRTLEWSTSSPPPAYNFAFTPQVHDNDAWSDMKARNYQRPGEGFLPIHMPKNTWAGIVLAGLSTLLGFALVWHMWLLVGAAFAALIVVAIVHTFNYKRDYYIPVEDVVRTEGERTRALGALKHV
;
A
#
# COMPACT_ATOMS: atom_id res chain seq x y z
N HIS A 1 -4.01 -7.22 20.98
CA HIS A 1 -5.06 -6.99 19.96
C HIS A 1 -5.41 -5.52 19.80
N ASN A 2 -5.82 -4.82 20.87
CA ASN A 2 -6.23 -3.40 20.81
C ASN A 2 -5.26 -2.50 20.03
N VAL A 3 -3.99 -2.42 20.45
CA VAL A 3 -3.00 -1.54 19.82
C VAL A 3 -2.61 -1.93 18.39
N ILE A 4 -2.66 -3.22 18.04
CA ILE A 4 -2.33 -3.68 16.68
C ILE A 4 -3.51 -3.44 15.74
N ILE A 5 -4.73 -3.81 16.14
CA ILE A 5 -5.89 -3.64 15.27
C ILE A 5 -6.25 -2.16 15.17
N GLY A 6 -6.39 -1.47 16.31
CA GLY A 6 -6.76 -0.06 16.36
C GLY A 6 -5.66 0.89 15.88
N GLY A 7 -4.38 0.55 16.07
CA GLY A 7 -3.27 1.35 15.58
C GLY A 7 -2.81 0.96 14.18
N VAL A 8 -2.33 -0.28 14.03
CA VAL A 8 -1.68 -0.73 12.79
C VAL A 8 -2.70 -1.02 11.70
N VAL A 9 -3.68 -1.90 11.94
CA VAL A 9 -4.62 -2.34 10.90
C VAL A 9 -5.51 -1.19 10.44
N PHE A 10 -6.02 -0.38 11.35
CA PHE A 10 -6.82 0.80 10.99
C PHE A 10 -5.97 1.86 10.28
N GLY A 11 -4.71 2.06 10.70
CA GLY A 11 -3.76 2.89 9.99
C GLY A 11 -3.51 2.42 8.55
N LEU A 12 -3.37 1.10 8.34
CA LEU A 12 -3.24 0.52 7.00
C LEU A 12 -4.49 0.74 6.14
N PHE A 13 -5.70 0.57 6.69
CA PHE A 13 -6.94 0.88 5.94
C PHE A 13 -7.07 2.37 5.60
N ALA A 14 -6.69 3.25 6.53
CA ALA A 14 -6.66 4.68 6.29
C ALA A 14 -5.66 5.03 5.17
N ALA A 15 -4.44 4.50 5.24
CA ALA A 15 -3.39 4.68 4.24
C ALA A 15 -3.83 4.17 2.86
N MET A 16 -4.36 2.94 2.79
CA MET A 16 -4.86 2.38 1.54
C MET A 16 -5.96 3.25 0.95
N THR A 17 -6.91 3.74 1.76
CA THR A 17 -8.01 4.59 1.26
C THR A 17 -7.50 5.97 0.82
N TYR A 18 -6.53 6.54 1.54
CA TYR A 18 -5.97 7.85 1.25
C TYR A 18 -5.11 7.85 -0.02
N TRP A 19 -4.18 6.91 -0.15
CA TRP A 19 -3.26 6.84 -1.30
C TRP A 19 -3.75 5.94 -2.46
N PHE A 20 -4.93 5.32 -2.37
CA PHE A 20 -5.50 4.53 -3.48
C PHE A 20 -5.51 5.28 -4.82
N PRO A 21 -6.00 6.54 -4.89
CA PRO A 21 -6.03 7.28 -6.14
C PRO A 21 -4.63 7.54 -6.69
N LYS A 22 -3.64 7.76 -5.82
CA LYS A 22 -2.27 8.01 -6.22
C LYS A 22 -1.64 6.78 -6.88
N ALA A 23 -1.95 5.58 -6.39
CA ALA A 23 -1.43 4.35 -6.95
C ALA A 23 -2.16 3.89 -8.22
N PHE A 24 -3.50 4.04 -8.27
CA PHE A 24 -4.34 3.42 -9.31
C PHE A 24 -5.10 4.39 -10.22
N GLY A 25 -5.08 5.69 -9.92
CA GLY A 25 -5.74 6.73 -10.72
C GLY A 25 -7.24 6.93 -10.45
N PHE A 26 -7.83 6.27 -9.46
CA PHE A 26 -9.25 6.43 -9.10
C PHE A 26 -9.48 6.25 -7.60
N LYS A 27 -10.57 6.82 -7.08
CA LYS A 27 -10.96 6.73 -5.66
C LYS A 27 -11.67 5.42 -5.33
N LEU A 28 -11.59 5.01 -4.06
CA LEU A 28 -12.44 3.95 -3.53
C LEU A 28 -13.88 4.43 -3.30
N ASP A 29 -14.85 3.52 -3.43
CA ASP A 29 -16.26 3.78 -3.17
C ASP A 29 -16.51 4.08 -1.69
N THR A 30 -16.98 5.29 -1.42
CA THR A 30 -17.20 5.78 -0.05
C THR A 30 -18.27 4.99 0.70
N LYS A 31 -19.28 4.42 0.01
CA LYS A 31 -20.38 3.71 0.68
C LYS A 31 -19.88 2.38 1.25
N TRP A 32 -19.17 1.58 0.44
CA TRP A 32 -18.59 0.33 0.91
C TRP A 32 -17.41 0.52 1.86
N GLY A 33 -16.61 1.57 1.67
CA GLY A 33 -15.57 1.96 2.63
C GLY A 33 -16.12 2.26 4.03
N LYS A 34 -17.20 3.04 4.13
CA LYS A 34 -17.89 3.32 5.41
C LYS A 34 -18.49 2.07 6.05
N ARG A 35 -19.08 1.16 5.26
CA ARG A 35 -19.59 -0.13 5.77
C ARG A 35 -18.46 -0.96 6.37
N SER A 36 -17.36 -1.10 5.64
CA SER A 36 -16.16 -1.79 6.13
C SER A 36 -15.70 -1.21 7.47
N PHE A 37 -15.55 0.12 7.56
CA PHE A 37 -15.15 0.80 8.79
C PHE A 37 -16.07 0.47 9.98
N TRP A 38 -17.39 0.59 9.80
CA TRP A 38 -18.33 0.36 10.91
C TRP A 38 -18.35 -1.10 11.36
N PHE A 39 -18.28 -2.05 10.43
CA PHE A 39 -18.17 -3.48 10.76
C PHE A 39 -16.86 -3.80 11.49
N TRP A 40 -15.74 -3.23 11.03
CA TRP A 40 -14.45 -3.38 11.70
C TRP A 40 -14.46 -2.78 13.10
N LEU A 41 -14.94 -1.54 13.26
CA LEU A 41 -14.97 -0.84 14.54
C LEU A 41 -15.87 -1.54 15.57
N SER A 42 -17.11 -1.85 15.18
CA SER A 42 -18.05 -2.54 16.07
C SER A 42 -17.58 -3.96 16.38
N GLY A 43 -17.21 -4.72 15.35
CA GLY A 43 -16.73 -6.09 15.49
C GLY A 43 -15.48 -6.18 16.36
N TYR A 44 -14.56 -5.23 16.24
CA TYR A 44 -13.38 -5.12 17.10
C TYR A 44 -13.77 -5.01 18.59
N TRP A 45 -14.67 -4.09 18.95
CA TRP A 45 -15.09 -3.95 20.34
C TRP A 45 -15.85 -5.17 20.86
N PHE A 46 -16.75 -5.76 20.05
CA PHE A 46 -17.44 -6.99 20.44
C PHE A 46 -16.49 -8.20 20.59
N ALA A 47 -15.48 -8.30 19.72
CA ALA A 47 -14.55 -9.43 19.73
C ALA A 47 -13.58 -9.39 20.91
N PHE A 48 -13.05 -8.20 21.22
CA PHE A 48 -11.91 -8.09 22.13
C PHE A 48 -12.25 -7.55 23.52
N THR A 49 -13.39 -6.87 23.71
CA THR A 49 -13.81 -6.42 25.05
C THR A 49 -14.07 -7.58 26.01
N PRO A 50 -14.80 -8.64 25.61
CA PRO A 50 -15.03 -9.80 26.48
C PRO A 50 -13.72 -10.46 26.95
N LEU A 51 -12.66 -10.38 26.15
CA LEU A 51 -11.38 -10.98 26.50
C LEU A 51 -10.66 -10.24 27.64
N TYR A 52 -10.91 -8.95 27.85
CA TYR A 52 -10.43 -8.26 29.06
C TYR A 52 -11.12 -8.82 30.30
N ILE A 53 -12.44 -9.03 30.23
CA ILE A 53 -13.24 -9.58 31.32
C ILE A 53 -12.77 -11.01 31.62
N LEU A 54 -12.66 -11.86 30.59
CA LEU A 54 -12.15 -13.23 30.74
C LEU A 54 -10.74 -13.27 31.34
N GLY A 55 -9.85 -12.35 30.92
CA GLY A 55 -8.52 -12.24 31.50
C GLY A 55 -8.55 -11.87 32.99
N LEU A 56 -9.44 -10.96 33.40
CA LEU A 56 -9.65 -10.60 34.81
C LEU A 56 -10.32 -11.71 35.62
N MET A 57 -11.13 -12.56 34.98
CA MET A 57 -11.69 -13.78 35.58
C MET A 57 -10.67 -14.93 35.70
N GLY A 58 -9.41 -14.71 35.30
CA GLY A 58 -8.33 -15.69 35.45
C GLY A 58 -8.16 -16.65 34.26
N VAL A 59 -8.87 -16.44 33.15
CA VAL A 59 -8.70 -17.25 31.95
C VAL A 59 -7.32 -17.02 31.35
N THR A 60 -6.56 -18.11 31.17
CA THR A 60 -5.20 -18.06 30.62
C THR A 60 -5.19 -18.28 29.10
N ARG A 61 -4.10 -17.85 28.46
CA ARG A 61 -3.92 -17.93 27.01
C ARG A 61 -3.68 -19.37 26.54
N ARG A 62 -4.05 -19.66 25.27
CA ARG A 62 -3.74 -20.91 24.54
C ARG A 62 -4.35 -22.17 25.14
N VAL A 63 -5.49 -22.03 25.80
CA VAL A 63 -6.32 -23.15 26.26
C VAL A 63 -7.39 -23.42 25.20
N SER A 64 -7.62 -24.69 24.88
CA SER A 64 -8.58 -25.13 23.85
C SER A 64 -9.87 -25.74 24.42
N HIS A 65 -9.95 -25.94 25.73
CA HIS A 65 -11.07 -26.56 26.41
C HIS A 65 -11.37 -25.86 27.73
N PHE A 66 -12.66 -25.67 28.03
CA PHE A 66 -13.12 -25.02 29.26
C PHE A 66 -14.30 -25.80 29.82
N ASP A 67 -14.16 -26.28 31.06
CA ASP A 67 -15.24 -27.00 31.77
C ASP A 67 -16.26 -26.03 32.39
N ASP A 68 -15.84 -24.80 32.71
CA ASP A 68 -16.70 -23.79 33.31
C ASP A 68 -17.63 -23.15 32.28
N MET A 69 -18.92 -23.50 32.36
CA MET A 69 -19.97 -22.97 31.49
C MET A 69 -20.21 -21.46 31.67
N SER A 70 -19.82 -20.86 32.80
CA SER A 70 -20.00 -19.42 33.04
C SER A 70 -19.20 -18.56 32.04
N LEU A 71 -18.14 -19.11 31.46
CA LEU A 71 -17.28 -18.44 30.49
C LEU A 71 -17.88 -18.40 29.08
N GLN A 72 -18.84 -19.28 28.78
CA GLN A 72 -19.37 -19.51 27.43
C GLN A 72 -19.96 -18.24 26.81
N ILE A 73 -20.68 -17.44 27.58
CA ILE A 73 -21.34 -16.22 27.10
C ILE A 73 -20.32 -15.21 26.53
N TRP A 74 -19.18 -15.05 27.19
CA TRP A 74 -18.13 -14.12 26.76
C TRP A 74 -17.49 -14.56 25.45
N PHE A 75 -17.29 -15.86 25.25
CA PHE A 75 -16.80 -16.41 24.00
C PHE A 75 -17.83 -16.29 22.87
N GLN A 76 -19.12 -16.44 23.15
CA GLN A 76 -20.19 -16.22 22.16
C GLN A 76 -20.26 -14.76 21.70
N ILE A 77 -20.15 -13.81 22.63
CA ILE A 77 -20.07 -12.38 22.31
C ILE A 77 -18.82 -12.10 21.47
N ALA A 78 -17.68 -12.68 21.85
CA ALA A 78 -16.43 -12.53 21.10
C ALA A 78 -16.54 -13.11 19.67
N ALA A 79 -17.18 -14.28 19.52
CA ALA A 79 -17.43 -14.90 18.23
C ALA A 79 -18.36 -14.07 17.34
N PHE A 80 -19.40 -13.46 17.92
CA PHE A 80 -20.24 -12.49 17.21
C PHE A 80 -19.43 -11.30 16.69
N GLY A 81 -18.53 -10.75 17.51
CA GLY A 81 -17.60 -9.71 17.06
C GLY A 81 -16.70 -10.17 15.91
N ALA A 82 -16.21 -11.42 15.93
CA ALA A 82 -15.43 -11.99 14.84
C ALA A 82 -16.22 -12.08 13.52
N VAL A 83 -17.51 -12.45 13.58
CA VAL A 83 -18.39 -12.44 12.40
C VAL A 83 -18.55 -11.03 11.83
N LEU A 84 -18.73 -10.02 12.69
CA LEU A 84 -18.78 -8.62 12.24
C LEU A 84 -17.46 -8.20 11.55
N ILE A 85 -16.30 -8.60 12.09
CA ILE A 85 -15.01 -8.35 11.43
C ILE A 85 -14.94 -9.02 10.06
N ALA A 86 -15.42 -10.27 9.92
CA ALA A 86 -15.48 -10.96 8.64
C ALA A 86 -16.34 -10.20 7.62
N LEU A 87 -17.48 -9.63 8.05
CA LEU A 87 -18.30 -8.74 7.21
C LEU A 87 -17.58 -7.44 6.85
N GLY A 88 -16.74 -6.91 7.73
CA GLY A 88 -15.86 -5.77 7.47
C GLY A 88 -14.85 -6.07 6.37
N ILE A 89 -14.16 -7.23 6.46
CA ILE A 89 -13.24 -7.71 5.41
C ILE A 89 -13.97 -7.89 4.08
N ALA A 90 -15.11 -8.57 4.08
CA ALA A 90 -15.91 -8.77 2.87
C ALA A 90 -16.35 -7.43 2.26
N SER A 91 -16.80 -6.49 3.09
CA SER A 91 -17.17 -5.13 2.64
C SER A 91 -16.01 -4.37 2.01
N PHE A 92 -14.78 -4.54 2.53
CA PHE A 92 -13.59 -3.93 1.93
C PHE A 92 -13.23 -4.54 0.57
N LEU A 93 -13.31 -5.87 0.44
CA LEU A 93 -13.09 -6.54 -0.86
C LEU A 93 -14.14 -6.11 -1.89
N ILE A 94 -15.40 -6.01 -1.48
CA ILE A 94 -16.48 -5.50 -2.34
C ILE A 94 -16.22 -4.03 -2.69
N CYS A 95 -15.72 -3.21 -1.76
CA CYS A 95 -15.33 -1.83 -2.03
C CYS A 95 -14.33 -1.76 -3.18
N ILE A 96 -13.25 -2.54 -3.12
CA ILE A 96 -12.23 -2.59 -4.19
C ILE A 96 -12.84 -3.02 -5.51
N TYR A 97 -13.63 -4.10 -5.51
CA TYR A 97 -14.27 -4.61 -6.73
C TYR A 97 -15.21 -3.60 -7.39
N VAL A 98 -16.10 -2.98 -6.61
CA VAL A 98 -17.04 -1.96 -7.10
C VAL A 98 -16.30 -0.72 -7.59
N SER A 99 -15.25 -0.30 -6.89
CA SER A 99 -14.43 0.85 -7.28
C SER A 99 -13.72 0.60 -8.61
N PHE A 100 -13.17 -0.60 -8.80
CA PHE A 100 -12.54 -0.99 -10.06
C PHE A 100 -13.53 -1.02 -11.22
N ARG A 101 -14.76 -1.51 -10.99
CA ARG A 101 -15.82 -1.50 -12.01
C ARG A 101 -16.29 -0.09 -12.38
N ARG A 102 -16.25 0.85 -11.42
CA ARG A 102 -16.66 2.25 -11.59
C ARG A 102 -15.46 3.20 -11.70
N ARG A 103 -14.29 2.69 -12.12
CA ARG A 103 -13.04 3.46 -12.11
C ARG A 103 -13.08 4.75 -12.93
N GLU A 104 -13.84 4.77 -14.04
CA GLU A 104 -13.96 5.97 -14.87
C GLU A 104 -14.79 7.06 -14.16
N GLU A 105 -15.84 6.68 -13.44
CA GLU A 105 -16.65 7.62 -12.63
C GLU A 105 -15.88 8.13 -11.40
N LEU A 106 -14.99 7.31 -10.86
CA LEU A 106 -14.22 7.59 -9.64
C LEU A 106 -12.82 8.15 -9.93
N ARG A 107 -12.52 8.43 -11.21
CA ARG A 107 -11.19 8.81 -11.68
C ARG A 107 -10.71 10.10 -11.01
N ASP A 108 -9.43 10.11 -10.68
CA ASP A 108 -8.72 11.32 -10.28
C ASP A 108 -8.15 11.99 -11.52
N HIS A 109 -8.68 13.17 -11.86
CA HIS A 109 -8.25 13.94 -13.02
C HIS A 109 -7.20 15.01 -12.69
N THR A 110 -7.05 15.39 -11.42
CA THR A 110 -6.16 16.48 -11.00
C THR A 110 -4.80 15.96 -10.54
N GLY A 111 -4.77 14.77 -9.94
CA GLY A 111 -3.62 14.28 -9.17
C GLY A 111 -3.69 14.65 -7.69
N ASP A 112 -4.66 15.49 -7.30
CA ASP A 112 -4.92 15.96 -5.94
C ASP A 112 -6.43 15.85 -5.63
N PRO A 113 -6.95 14.64 -5.35
CA PRO A 113 -8.37 14.42 -5.12
C PRO A 113 -8.84 14.86 -3.73
N TRP A 114 -7.90 15.18 -2.83
CA TRP A 114 -8.16 15.49 -1.42
C TRP A 114 -7.79 16.93 -1.04
N GLY A 115 -7.19 17.70 -1.93
CA GLY A 115 -6.58 18.98 -1.58
C GLY A 115 -5.38 18.81 -0.64
N GLY A 116 -4.58 17.76 -0.87
CA GLY A 116 -3.42 17.37 -0.05
C GLY A 116 -2.36 18.48 0.10
N ARG A 117 -1.47 18.29 1.06
CA ARG A 117 -0.51 19.31 1.50
C ARG A 117 0.93 19.03 1.06
N THR A 118 1.21 17.78 0.73
CA THR A 118 2.54 17.23 0.48
C THR A 118 2.76 16.93 -1.01
N LEU A 119 4.02 16.76 -1.42
CA LEU A 119 4.44 16.73 -2.84
C LEU A 119 3.86 15.56 -3.65
N GLU A 120 3.46 14.45 -3.05
CA GLU A 120 2.84 13.36 -3.79
C GLU A 120 1.54 13.80 -4.47
N TRP A 121 0.87 14.83 -3.95
CA TRP A 121 -0.34 15.41 -4.54
C TRP A 121 -0.05 16.47 -5.61
N SER A 122 1.21 16.87 -5.79
CA SER A 122 1.61 17.74 -6.89
C SER A 122 1.96 16.97 -8.17
N THR A 123 1.93 15.63 -8.15
CA THR A 123 2.12 14.77 -9.33
C THR A 123 0.81 14.13 -9.83
N SER A 124 0.82 13.50 -11.02
CA SER A 124 -0.38 12.84 -11.57
C SER A 124 -0.80 11.61 -10.75
N SER A 125 -1.96 11.07 -11.07
CA SER A 125 -2.51 9.85 -10.49
C SER A 125 -2.86 8.87 -11.61
N PRO A 126 -2.09 7.80 -11.84
CA PRO A 126 -0.80 7.48 -11.22
C PRO A 126 0.35 8.42 -11.63
N PRO A 127 1.44 8.49 -10.85
CA PRO A 127 2.63 9.27 -11.21
C PRO A 127 3.37 8.64 -12.40
N PRO A 128 4.13 9.44 -13.18
CA PRO A 128 5.03 8.91 -14.20
C PRO A 128 6.18 8.14 -13.53
N ALA A 129 6.88 7.29 -14.29
CA ALA A 129 7.96 6.43 -13.76
C ALA A 129 9.08 7.21 -13.05
N TYR A 130 9.31 8.47 -13.43
CA TYR A 130 10.32 9.36 -12.86
C TYR A 130 9.79 10.25 -11.71
N ASN A 131 8.52 10.13 -11.33
CA ASN A 131 7.80 10.96 -10.35
C ASN A 131 7.68 12.46 -10.71
N PHE A 132 8.82 13.17 -10.80
CA PHE A 132 8.93 14.59 -11.10
C PHE A 132 9.96 14.80 -12.21
N ALA A 133 9.59 15.57 -13.26
CA ALA A 133 10.52 15.88 -14.35
C ALA A 133 11.60 16.91 -13.93
N PHE A 134 11.30 17.73 -12.93
CA PHE A 134 12.23 18.65 -12.29
C PHE A 134 12.19 18.43 -10.78
N THR A 135 13.35 18.50 -10.13
CA THR A 135 13.42 18.44 -8.67
C THR A 135 12.65 19.60 -8.05
N PRO A 136 11.60 19.34 -7.24
CA PRO A 136 10.83 20.40 -6.60
C PRO A 136 11.70 21.23 -5.64
N GLN A 137 11.54 22.54 -5.66
CA GLN A 137 12.15 23.44 -4.67
C GLN A 137 11.21 23.58 -3.49
N VAL A 138 11.68 23.22 -2.30
CA VAL A 138 10.87 23.18 -1.07
C VAL A 138 11.29 24.31 -0.14
N HIS A 139 10.31 25.09 0.32
CA HIS A 139 10.51 26.23 1.23
C HIS A 139 9.77 26.07 2.57
N ASP A 140 8.89 25.08 2.69
CA ASP A 140 8.09 24.79 3.89
C ASP A 140 7.90 23.26 4.02
N ASN A 141 7.55 22.80 5.22
CA ASN A 141 7.21 21.40 5.48
C ASN A 141 5.99 20.94 4.67
N ASP A 142 4.97 21.79 4.56
CA ASP A 142 3.78 21.52 3.73
C ASP A 142 3.98 22.05 2.31
N ALA A 143 4.98 21.51 1.63
CA ALA A 143 5.50 22.03 0.36
C ALA A 143 4.43 22.28 -0.70
N TRP A 144 3.51 21.35 -0.94
CA TRP A 144 2.47 21.54 -1.96
C TRP A 144 1.42 22.57 -1.53
N SER A 145 1.14 22.70 -0.23
CA SER A 145 0.26 23.76 0.29
C SER A 145 0.87 25.15 0.10
N ASP A 146 2.15 25.32 0.41
CA ASP A 146 2.88 26.59 0.19
C ASP A 146 2.96 26.93 -1.31
N MET A 147 3.27 25.93 -2.15
CA MET A 147 3.28 26.10 -3.61
C MET A 147 1.91 26.56 -4.15
N LYS A 148 0.81 25.99 -3.67
CA LYS A 148 -0.54 26.42 -4.03
C LYS A 148 -0.81 27.86 -3.60
N ALA A 149 -0.43 28.24 -2.38
CA ALA A 149 -0.61 29.60 -1.86
C ALA A 149 0.18 30.65 -2.67
N ARG A 150 1.34 30.26 -3.23
CA ARG A 150 2.18 31.11 -4.10
C ARG A 150 1.81 31.04 -5.58
N ASN A 151 0.69 30.41 -5.94
CA ASN A 151 0.25 30.23 -7.33
C ASN A 151 1.31 29.56 -8.22
N TYR A 152 1.98 28.53 -7.69
CA TYR A 152 3.01 27.78 -8.40
C TYR A 152 2.57 27.37 -9.82
N GLN A 153 3.42 27.67 -10.79
CA GLN A 153 3.27 27.23 -12.18
C GLN A 153 4.22 26.09 -12.45
N ARG A 154 3.69 24.97 -12.96
CA ARG A 154 4.50 23.83 -13.37
C ARG A 154 5.35 24.22 -14.59
N PRO A 155 6.67 23.90 -14.60
CA PRO A 155 7.49 24.09 -15.78
C PRO A 155 6.93 23.33 -16.99
N GLY A 156 6.77 24.02 -18.12
CA GLY A 156 6.26 23.45 -19.37
C GLY A 156 7.34 23.12 -20.40
N GLU A 157 8.57 23.56 -20.17
CA GLU A 157 9.69 23.48 -21.11
C GLU A 157 10.99 23.20 -20.35
N GLY A 158 12.08 22.92 -21.09
CA GLY A 158 13.41 22.68 -20.50
C GLY A 158 13.61 21.28 -19.95
N PHE A 159 12.81 20.31 -20.38
CA PHE A 159 12.95 18.92 -19.96
C PHE A 159 14.30 18.34 -20.36
N LEU A 160 14.86 17.51 -19.50
CA LEU A 160 16.12 16.82 -19.73
C LEU A 160 15.89 15.30 -19.76
N PRO A 161 16.76 14.51 -20.41
CA PRO A 161 16.74 13.06 -20.27
C PRO A 161 16.91 12.64 -18.81
N ILE A 162 16.07 11.72 -18.34
CA ILE A 162 16.05 11.31 -16.93
C ILE A 162 16.71 9.95 -16.78
N HIS A 163 17.74 9.87 -15.93
CA HIS A 163 18.42 8.62 -15.58
C HIS A 163 17.53 7.75 -14.69
N MET A 164 17.38 6.46 -15.03
CA MET A 164 16.52 5.51 -14.33
C MET A 164 17.20 4.13 -14.18
N PRO A 165 16.95 3.43 -13.05
CA PRO A 165 17.42 2.06 -12.89
C PRO A 165 16.59 1.08 -13.74
N LYS A 166 17.24 0.07 -14.30
CA LYS A 166 16.59 -1.05 -15.00
C LYS A 166 16.02 -2.07 -14.02
N ASN A 167 14.96 -2.75 -14.44
CA ASN A 167 14.46 -3.93 -13.76
C ASN A 167 15.52 -5.04 -13.74
N THR A 168 15.55 -5.82 -12.66
CA THR A 168 16.49 -6.93 -12.48
C THR A 168 15.77 -8.20 -12.07
N TRP A 169 16.19 -9.33 -12.64
CA TRP A 169 15.71 -10.66 -12.26
C TRP A 169 16.40 -11.19 -10.99
N ALA A 170 17.53 -10.60 -10.60
CA ALA A 170 18.36 -11.15 -9.52
C ALA A 170 17.61 -11.24 -8.19
N GLY A 171 16.74 -10.27 -7.89
CA GLY A 171 15.94 -10.27 -6.67
C GLY A 171 15.07 -11.52 -6.51
N ILE A 172 14.32 -11.90 -7.56
CA ILE A 172 13.43 -13.07 -7.48
C ILE A 172 14.22 -14.38 -7.43
N VAL A 173 15.36 -14.46 -8.13
CA VAL A 173 16.20 -15.68 -8.09
C VAL A 173 16.89 -15.83 -6.74
N LEU A 174 17.44 -14.76 -6.17
CA LEU A 174 18.04 -14.81 -4.83
C LEU A 174 17.00 -15.16 -3.76
N ALA A 175 15.78 -14.62 -3.87
CA ALA A 175 14.68 -14.99 -2.98
C ALA A 175 14.29 -16.47 -3.12
N GLY A 176 14.21 -16.97 -4.36
CA GLY A 176 13.93 -18.39 -4.64
C GLY A 176 15.00 -19.33 -4.08
N LEU A 177 16.28 -19.01 -4.29
CA LEU A 177 17.41 -19.77 -3.72
C LEU A 177 17.42 -19.71 -2.19
N SER A 178 17.12 -18.54 -1.60
CA SER A 178 17.00 -18.40 -0.14
C SER A 178 15.86 -19.25 0.42
N THR A 179 14.75 -19.33 -0.30
CA THR A 179 13.60 -20.16 0.07
C THR A 179 13.95 -21.65 0.02
N LEU A 180 14.62 -22.08 -1.06
CA LEU A 180 15.11 -23.45 -1.21
C LEU A 180 16.09 -23.82 -0.09
N LEU A 181 17.04 -22.92 0.22
CA LEU A 181 17.99 -23.08 1.30
C LEU A 181 17.29 -23.22 2.65
N GLY A 182 16.35 -22.32 2.96
CA GLY A 182 15.56 -22.37 4.20
C GLY A 182 14.77 -23.66 4.32
N PHE A 183 14.10 -24.10 3.24
CA PHE A 183 13.40 -25.38 3.21
C PHE A 183 14.36 -26.55 3.45
N ALA A 184 15.50 -26.60 2.76
CA ALA A 184 16.47 -27.67 2.91
C ALA A 184 17.06 -27.76 4.34
N LEU A 185 17.26 -26.61 5.00
CA LEU A 185 17.71 -26.54 6.40
C LEU A 185 16.67 -27.13 7.36
N VAL A 186 15.39 -26.79 7.18
CA VAL A 186 14.28 -27.31 8.00
C VAL A 186 14.17 -28.84 7.88
N TRP A 187 14.39 -29.38 6.68
CA TRP A 187 14.28 -30.82 6.40
C TRP A 187 15.61 -31.58 6.47
N HIS A 188 16.67 -30.97 7.01
CA HIS A 188 17.99 -31.58 7.17
C HIS A 188 18.60 -32.16 5.88
N MET A 189 18.29 -31.56 4.72
CA MET A 189 18.79 -31.98 3.42
C MET A 189 20.17 -31.39 3.13
N TRP A 190 21.21 -31.82 3.86
CA TRP A 190 22.51 -31.13 3.92
C TRP A 190 23.22 -30.94 2.57
N LEU A 191 23.11 -31.90 1.65
CA LEU A 191 23.66 -31.74 0.29
C LEU A 191 22.97 -30.59 -0.45
N LEU A 192 21.64 -30.51 -0.34
CA LEU A 192 20.86 -29.45 -0.95
C LEU A 192 21.12 -28.09 -0.29
N VAL A 193 21.36 -28.07 1.04
CA VAL A 193 21.79 -26.87 1.77
C VAL A 193 23.10 -26.34 1.20
N GLY A 194 24.13 -27.20 1.09
CA GLY A 194 25.42 -26.81 0.53
C GLY A 194 25.31 -26.29 -0.90
N ALA A 195 24.55 -27.00 -1.75
CA ALA A 195 24.33 -26.60 -3.13
C ALA A 195 23.55 -25.28 -3.27
N ALA A 196 22.45 -25.10 -2.52
CA ALA A 196 21.63 -23.89 -2.58
C ALA A 196 22.37 -22.67 -2.02
N PHE A 197 23.14 -22.84 -0.93
CA PHE A 197 23.97 -21.78 -0.38
C PHE A 197 25.07 -21.36 -1.36
N ALA A 198 25.80 -22.31 -1.93
CA ALA A 198 26.81 -22.03 -2.94
C ALA A 198 26.19 -21.31 -4.17
N ALA A 199 25.05 -21.80 -4.68
CA ALA A 199 24.34 -21.18 -5.78
C ALA A 199 23.90 -19.74 -5.46
N LEU A 200 23.40 -19.49 -4.24
CA LEU A 200 23.00 -18.16 -3.79
C LEU A 200 24.18 -17.19 -3.80
N ILE A 201 25.34 -17.60 -3.26
CA ILE A 201 26.56 -16.78 -3.26
C ILE A 201 27.05 -16.54 -4.68
N VAL A 202 27.09 -17.58 -5.53
CA VAL A 202 27.52 -17.45 -6.92
C VAL A 202 26.63 -16.49 -7.69
N VAL A 203 25.30 -16.62 -7.60
CA VAL A 203 24.37 -15.72 -8.29
C VAL A 203 24.53 -14.28 -7.81
N ALA A 204 24.70 -14.07 -6.50
CA ALA A 204 24.94 -12.74 -5.94
C ALA A 204 26.24 -12.13 -6.51
N ILE A 205 27.34 -12.88 -6.51
CA ILE A 205 28.63 -12.44 -7.06
C ILE A 205 28.51 -12.16 -8.56
N VAL A 206 27.96 -13.08 -9.35
CA VAL A 206 27.76 -12.90 -10.81
C VAL A 206 26.93 -11.65 -11.09
N HIS A 207 25.89 -11.38 -10.28
CA HIS A 207 25.09 -10.17 -10.44
C HIS A 207 25.88 -8.88 -10.19
N THR A 208 26.90 -8.89 -9.32
CA THR A 208 27.75 -7.70 -9.12
C THR A 208 28.53 -7.30 -10.38
N PHE A 209 28.78 -8.24 -11.30
CA PHE A 209 29.42 -7.97 -12.59
C PHE A 209 28.45 -7.47 -13.67
N ASN A 210 27.17 -7.30 -13.37
CA ASN A 210 26.25 -6.63 -14.29
C ASN A 210 26.49 -5.12 -14.27
N TYR A 211 27.18 -4.57 -15.28
CA TYR A 211 27.47 -3.13 -15.36
C TYR A 211 26.38 -2.31 -16.06
N LYS A 212 25.49 -2.93 -16.85
CA LYS A 212 24.43 -2.23 -17.59
C LYS A 212 23.13 -2.15 -16.78
N ARG A 213 23.15 -1.39 -15.68
CA ARG A 213 22.05 -1.33 -14.69
C ARG A 213 21.05 -0.21 -14.91
N ASP A 214 21.36 0.71 -15.80
CA ASP A 214 20.63 1.96 -15.97
C ASP A 214 20.27 2.22 -17.42
N TYR A 215 19.35 3.16 -17.60
CA TYR A 215 18.99 3.75 -18.89
C TYR A 215 18.58 5.20 -18.68
N TYR A 216 18.46 5.93 -19.78
CA TYR A 216 17.85 7.25 -19.78
C TYR A 216 16.48 7.16 -20.44
N ILE A 217 15.48 7.77 -19.82
CA ILE A 217 14.22 8.10 -20.49
C ILE A 217 14.52 9.28 -21.42
N PRO A 218 14.31 9.15 -22.75
CA PRO A 218 14.53 10.23 -23.71
C PRO A 218 13.70 11.47 -23.38
N VAL A 219 14.23 12.65 -23.70
CA VAL A 219 13.52 13.92 -23.49
C VAL A 219 12.18 13.97 -24.21
N GLU A 220 12.07 13.36 -25.39
CA GLU A 220 10.84 13.30 -26.18
C GLU A 220 9.70 12.59 -25.44
N ASP A 221 10.01 11.50 -24.73
CA ASP A 221 9.04 10.77 -23.92
C ASP A 221 8.59 11.60 -22.71
N VAL A 222 9.52 12.29 -22.06
CA VAL A 222 9.22 13.21 -20.94
C VAL A 222 8.30 14.34 -21.41
N VAL A 223 8.64 15.00 -22.53
CA VAL A 223 7.82 16.08 -23.14
C VAL A 223 6.42 15.57 -23.45
N ARG A 224 6.30 14.37 -24.04
CA ARG A 224 4.99 13.77 -24.36
C ARG A 224 4.16 13.56 -23.10
N THR A 225 4.70 12.89 -22.09
CA THR A 225 3.98 12.58 -20.84
C THR A 225 3.63 13.85 -20.06
N GLU A 226 4.55 14.79 -19.94
CA GLU A 226 4.29 16.04 -19.23
C GLU A 226 3.26 16.91 -19.96
N GLY A 227 3.30 16.92 -21.29
CA GLY A 227 2.34 17.61 -22.17
C GLY A 227 0.94 17.01 -22.12
N GLU A 228 0.79 15.67 -22.10
CA GLU A 228 -0.49 15.00 -21.87
C GLU A 228 -1.13 15.44 -20.56
N ARG A 229 -0.34 15.51 -19.49
CA ARG A 229 -0.81 16.00 -18.20
C ARG A 229 -1.24 17.47 -18.25
N THR A 230 -0.48 18.33 -18.93
CA THR A 230 -0.85 19.75 -19.09
C THR A 230 -2.18 19.89 -19.84
N ARG A 231 -2.40 19.09 -20.90
CA ARG A 231 -3.68 19.05 -21.62
C ARG A 231 -4.83 18.57 -20.73
N ALA A 232 -4.61 17.51 -19.94
CA ALA A 232 -5.62 16.99 -19.02
C ALA A 232 -6.03 18.04 -17.96
N LEU A 233 -5.06 18.74 -17.37
CA LEU A 233 -5.32 19.82 -16.41
C LEU A 233 -5.98 21.04 -17.07
N GLY A 234 -5.63 21.36 -18.32
CA GLY A 234 -6.27 22.42 -19.09
C GLY A 234 -7.74 22.14 -19.37
N ALA A 235 -8.07 20.90 -19.76
CA ALA A 235 -9.46 20.49 -20.01
C ALA A 235 -10.36 20.67 -18.77
N LEU A 236 -9.83 20.51 -17.55
CA LEU A 236 -10.58 20.73 -16.31
C LEU A 236 -10.86 22.21 -16.01
N LYS A 237 -10.05 23.15 -16.53
CA LYS A 237 -10.27 24.59 -16.31
C LYS A 237 -11.35 25.17 -17.22
N HIS A 238 -11.71 24.44 -18.28
CA HIS A 238 -12.72 24.84 -19.27
C HIS A 238 -14.10 24.19 -19.04
N VAL A 239 -14.25 23.41 -17.96
CA VAL A 239 -15.50 22.82 -17.46
C VAL A 239 -15.91 23.55 -16.19
#